data_AF-A0A0F9CX34-F1
#
_entry.id   AF-A0A0F9CX34-F1
#
_cell.length_a   1.000
_cell.length_b   1.000
_cell.length_c   1.000
_cell.angle_alpha   90.00
_cell.angle_beta   90.00
_cell.angle_gamma   90.00
#
_symmetry.space_group_name_H-M   'P 1'
#
loop_
_entity.id
_entity.type
_entity.pdbx_description
1 polymer ?
#
loop_
_entity_poly.entity_id
_entity_poly.type
_entity_poly.pdbx_seq_one_letter_code
_entity_poly.pdbx_strand_id
1 'polypeptide(L)'
;LDDVDWDIVGLMGKLTVRRTAKNSTVRTTGSIAGIALGAADGSDFLAGMKATAIRHGQSAADYADTAATIKSFKITGLKMPKDVAPPRWFFTDSNASAGWIGAVKLLNVNFDNLAAGFGFWAADTTPDNEIKSVKWADKMDKTIKGKWPPKDGGLFNHPDLEVQML
;
A
#
# COMPACT_ATOMS: atom_id res chain seq x y z
N LEU A 1 -1.01 -11.58 -10.22
CA LEU A 1 -1.46 -12.25 -8.99
C LEU A 1 -2.95 -12.03 -8.98
N ASP A 2 -3.74 -13.09 -8.92
CA ASP A 2 -5.19 -13.02 -9.17
C ASP A 2 -5.86 -14.04 -8.27
N ASP A 3 -6.68 -13.56 -7.32
CA ASP A 3 -7.37 -14.35 -6.30
C ASP A 3 -6.43 -15.31 -5.54
N VAL A 4 -5.36 -14.78 -4.94
CA VAL A 4 -4.36 -15.57 -4.21
C VAL A 4 -4.24 -15.10 -2.77
N ASP A 5 -4.25 -16.07 -1.85
CA ASP A 5 -3.90 -15.86 -0.44
C ASP A 5 -2.60 -16.59 -0.09
N TRP A 6 -1.58 -15.82 0.32
CA TRP A 6 -0.30 -16.33 0.78
C TRP A 6 -0.06 -15.97 2.24
N ASP A 7 0.13 -16.98 3.08
CA ASP A 7 0.58 -16.84 4.46
C ASP A 7 2.02 -17.34 4.61
N ILE A 8 2.95 -16.42 4.86
CA ILE A 8 4.39 -16.69 4.90
C ILE A 8 4.90 -16.55 6.34
N VAL A 9 5.43 -17.63 6.90
CA VAL A 9 6.10 -17.59 8.21
C VAL A 9 7.51 -17.01 8.05
N GLY A 10 7.81 -15.95 8.80
CA GLY A 10 9.14 -15.33 8.85
C GLY A 10 9.28 -14.11 7.95
N LEU A 11 10.44 -13.92 7.32
CA LEU A 11 10.73 -12.75 6.49
C LEU A 11 10.38 -13.00 5.02
N MET A 12 9.75 -12.02 4.36
CA MET A 12 9.63 -12.00 2.90
C MET A 12 10.66 -11.03 2.31
N GLY A 13 11.41 -11.51 1.31
CA GLY A 13 12.31 -10.67 0.54
C GLY A 13 11.56 -9.62 -0.29
N LYS A 14 11.34 -9.92 -1.58
CA LYS A 14 10.72 -8.96 -2.50
C LYS A 14 9.57 -9.58 -3.26
N LEU A 15 8.42 -8.92 -3.24
CA LEU A 15 7.30 -9.22 -4.13
C LEU A 15 7.39 -8.33 -5.37
N THR A 16 7.41 -8.95 -6.56
CA THR A 16 7.34 -8.22 -7.83
C THR A 16 6.23 -8.79 -8.70
N VAL A 17 5.22 -7.97 -9.00
CA VAL A 17 4.14 -8.31 -9.93
C VAL A 17 4.17 -7.31 -11.07
N ARG A 18 4.54 -7.75 -12.28
CA ARG A 18 4.68 -6.84 -13.44
C ARG A 18 3.34 -6.33 -13.98
N ARG A 19 2.26 -7.06 -13.73
CA ARG A 19 0.89 -6.69 -14.09
C ARG A 19 0.11 -6.27 -12.84
N THR A 20 -1.14 -6.67 -12.73
CA THR A 20 -2.01 -6.39 -11.60
C THR A 20 -1.88 -7.48 -10.54
N ALA A 21 -1.84 -7.08 -9.27
CA ALA A 21 -2.28 -7.90 -8.16
C ALA A 21 -3.77 -7.59 -7.93
N LYS A 22 -4.62 -8.60 -8.06
CA LYS A 22 -6.06 -8.44 -7.96
C LYS A 22 -6.61 -9.37 -6.88
N ASN A 23 -7.44 -8.84 -5.98
CA ASN A 23 -8.13 -9.61 -4.94
C ASN A 23 -7.21 -10.59 -4.20
N SER A 24 -6.00 -10.14 -3.89
CA SER A 24 -4.96 -11.04 -3.36
C SER A 24 -4.49 -10.57 -2.00
N THR A 25 -4.28 -11.51 -1.09
CA THR A 25 -3.67 -11.27 0.22
C THR A 25 -2.26 -11.83 0.23
N VAL A 26 -1.28 -11.01 0.56
CA VAL A 26 0.08 -11.47 0.87
C VAL A 26 0.38 -11.09 2.31
N ARG A 27 0.31 -12.07 3.20
CA ARG A 27 0.58 -11.93 4.62
C ARG A 27 1.88 -12.61 5.00
N THR A 28 2.60 -11.98 5.91
CA THR A 28 3.77 -12.58 6.54
C THR A 28 3.83 -12.25 8.03
N THR A 29 4.37 -13.18 8.83
CA THR A 29 4.55 -12.94 10.28
C THR A 29 5.75 -12.06 10.61
N GLY A 30 6.61 -11.73 9.63
CA GLY A 30 7.75 -10.83 9.78
C GLY A 30 7.75 -9.69 8.77
N SER A 31 8.94 -9.16 8.46
CA SER A 31 9.10 -8.02 7.53
C SER A 31 9.04 -8.40 6.05
N ILE A 32 8.63 -7.44 5.23
CA ILE A 32 8.70 -7.43 3.77
C ILE A 32 9.76 -6.41 3.30
N ALA A 33 10.82 -6.88 2.64
CA ALA A 33 11.89 -5.98 2.19
C ALA A 33 11.49 -5.07 1.01
N GLY A 34 10.47 -5.45 0.23
CA GLY A 34 9.86 -4.51 -0.72
C GLY A 34 8.80 -5.11 -1.64
N ILE A 35 7.89 -4.24 -2.06
CA ILE A 35 6.77 -4.57 -2.96
C ILE A 35 6.83 -3.66 -4.18
N ALA A 36 6.82 -4.26 -5.37
CA ALA A 36 6.76 -3.55 -6.65
C ALA A 36 5.70 -4.17 -7.56
N LEU A 37 4.63 -3.43 -7.83
CA LEU A 37 3.46 -3.89 -8.57
C LEU A 37 3.25 -3.00 -9.80
N GLY A 38 2.80 -3.58 -10.91
CA GLY A 38 2.31 -2.83 -12.05
C GLY A 38 1.04 -2.06 -11.70
N ALA A 39 0.09 -2.78 -11.09
CA ALA A 39 -1.11 -2.24 -10.46
C ALA A 39 -1.55 -3.10 -9.26
N ALA A 40 -2.40 -2.56 -8.39
CA ALA A 40 -3.09 -3.28 -7.32
C ALA A 40 -4.57 -2.90 -7.30
N ASP A 41 -5.43 -3.90 -7.17
CA ASP A 41 -6.89 -3.79 -7.17
C ASP A 41 -7.45 -4.75 -6.11
N GLY A 42 -8.13 -4.25 -5.08
CA GLY A 42 -8.69 -5.09 -4.03
C GLY A 42 -7.68 -5.97 -3.29
N SER A 43 -6.40 -5.57 -3.20
CA SER A 43 -5.31 -6.44 -2.71
C SER A 43 -4.65 -5.92 -1.44
N ASP A 44 -4.26 -6.84 -0.56
CA ASP A 44 -3.79 -6.54 0.78
C ASP A 44 -2.39 -7.10 1.04
N PHE A 45 -1.50 -6.27 1.57
CA PHE A 45 -0.08 -6.59 1.81
C PHE A 45 0.27 -6.38 3.28
N LEU A 46 0.42 -7.49 4.01
CA LEU A 46 0.36 -7.50 5.47
C LEU A 46 1.68 -8.03 6.06
N ALA A 47 2.45 -7.17 6.72
CA ALA A 47 3.72 -7.54 7.36
C ALA A 47 3.57 -7.55 8.89
N GLY A 48 3.97 -8.64 9.54
CA GLY A 48 3.85 -8.82 11.00
C GLY A 48 2.41 -8.90 11.49
N MET A 49 1.45 -9.21 10.62
CA MET A 49 0.03 -9.21 10.95
C MET A 49 -0.46 -10.57 11.41
N LYS A 50 -1.43 -10.59 12.33
CA LYS A 50 -2.15 -11.82 12.71
C LYS A 50 -3.02 -12.31 11.54
N ALA A 51 -3.22 -13.63 11.47
CA ALA A 51 -4.09 -14.23 10.45
C ALA A 51 -5.56 -13.78 10.55
N THR A 52 -5.99 -13.31 11.73
CA THR A 52 -7.35 -12.80 11.99
C THR A 52 -7.60 -11.41 11.39
N ALA A 53 -6.55 -10.68 10.98
CA ALA A 53 -6.70 -9.39 10.33
C ALA A 53 -6.97 -9.58 8.83
N ILE A 54 -8.11 -9.10 8.36
CA ILE A 54 -8.69 -9.54 7.07
C ILE A 54 -8.29 -8.64 5.90
N ARG A 55 -8.10 -7.32 6.11
CA ARG A 55 -7.73 -6.37 5.04
C ARG A 55 -6.57 -5.43 5.37
N HIS A 56 -6.61 -4.85 6.56
CA HIS A 56 -5.56 -4.00 7.11
C HIS A 56 -5.65 -4.00 8.64
N GLY A 57 -4.67 -3.41 9.32
CA GLY A 57 -4.74 -3.18 10.76
C GLY A 57 -5.87 -2.20 11.11
N GLN A 58 -6.61 -2.50 12.17
CA GLN A 58 -7.60 -1.61 12.80
C GLN A 58 -7.09 -1.11 14.16
N SER A 59 -6.14 -1.83 14.75
CA SER A 59 -5.48 -1.48 16.01
C SER A 59 -4.09 -2.12 16.10
N ALA A 60 -3.25 -1.64 17.03
CA ALA A 60 -1.97 -2.27 17.36
C ALA A 60 -2.11 -3.78 17.75
N ALA A 61 -3.27 -4.20 18.25
CA ALA A 61 -3.52 -5.60 18.62
C ALA A 61 -3.64 -6.54 17.42
N ASP A 62 -3.81 -6.03 16.20
CA ASP A 62 -3.88 -6.84 14.98
C ASP A 62 -2.50 -7.32 14.50
N TYR A 63 -1.43 -6.75 15.07
CA TYR A 63 -0.05 -7.09 14.75
C TYR A 63 0.45 -8.21 15.65
N ALA A 64 0.98 -9.27 15.04
CA ALA A 64 1.71 -10.34 15.71
C ALA A 64 3.16 -9.90 16.01
N ASP A 65 3.73 -9.06 15.14
CA ASP A 65 5.06 -8.47 15.27
C ASP A 65 4.99 -6.98 14.91
N THR A 66 5.00 -6.12 15.92
CA THR A 66 4.98 -4.65 15.74
C THR A 66 6.33 -4.10 15.27
N ALA A 67 7.41 -4.90 15.26
CA ALA A 67 8.69 -4.51 14.67
C ALA A 67 8.78 -4.87 13.18
N ALA A 68 7.78 -5.58 12.63
CA ALA A 68 7.76 -5.95 11.24
C ALA A 68 7.61 -4.73 10.33
N THR A 69 8.29 -4.76 9.19
CA THR A 69 8.40 -3.61 8.30
C THR A 69 7.95 -3.91 6.88
N ILE A 70 7.42 -2.91 6.19
CA ILE A 70 7.41 -2.87 4.72
C ILE A 70 8.38 -1.78 4.29
N LYS A 71 9.61 -2.14 3.94
CA LYS A 71 10.67 -1.15 3.66
C LYS A 71 10.36 -0.26 2.45
N SER A 72 9.64 -0.78 1.45
CA SER A 72 9.18 0.02 0.31
C SER A 72 7.96 -0.58 -0.37
N PHE A 73 7.06 0.29 -0.85
CA PHE A 73 5.90 -0.08 -1.64
C PHE A 73 5.83 0.79 -2.89
N LYS A 74 5.69 0.17 -4.07
CA LYS A 74 5.68 0.91 -5.33
C LYS A 74 4.69 0.36 -6.33
N ILE A 75 3.83 1.23 -6.83
CA ILE A 75 3.08 1.05 -8.06
C ILE A 75 3.90 1.63 -9.22
N THR A 76 4.22 0.81 -10.21
CA THR A 76 5.05 1.19 -11.37
C THR A 76 4.24 1.60 -12.59
N GLY A 77 2.93 1.29 -12.59
CA GLY A 77 2.06 1.37 -13.75
C GLY A 77 2.26 0.18 -14.69
N LEU A 78 1.30 0.02 -15.59
CA LEU A 78 1.30 -1.07 -16.58
C LEU A 78 1.97 -0.62 -17.88
N LYS A 79 2.87 -1.45 -18.39
CA LYS A 79 3.42 -1.29 -19.73
C LYS A 79 2.52 -2.05 -20.70
N MET A 80 1.88 -1.31 -21.60
CA MET A 80 1.02 -1.88 -22.63
C MET A 80 1.78 -2.03 -23.95
N PRO A 81 1.35 -2.95 -24.83
CA PRO A 81 1.78 -2.97 -26.22
C PRO A 81 1.55 -1.62 -26.90
N LYS A 82 2.28 -1.38 -27.99
CA LYS A 82 2.06 -0.22 -28.86
C LYS A 82 0.58 -0.17 -29.27
N ASP A 83 0.00 1.03 -29.23
CA ASP A 83 -1.39 1.32 -29.62
C ASP A 83 -2.49 0.78 -28.68
N VAL A 84 -2.12 0.21 -27.52
CA VAL A 84 -3.08 -0.16 -26.47
C VAL A 84 -2.98 0.82 -25.31
N ALA A 85 -4.07 1.52 -25.01
CA ALA A 85 -4.13 2.41 -23.87
C ALA A 85 -4.03 1.62 -22.55
N PRO A 86 -3.21 2.04 -21.57
CA PRO A 86 -3.23 1.45 -20.24
C PRO A 86 -4.56 1.76 -19.55
N PRO A 87 -5.01 0.91 -18.61
CA PRO A 87 -6.14 1.25 -17.76
C PRO A 87 -5.82 2.53 -16.98
N ARG A 88 -6.87 3.28 -16.69
CA ARG A 88 -6.77 4.60 -16.06
C ARG A 88 -6.13 4.52 -14.67
N TRP A 89 -6.54 3.52 -13.88
CA TRP A 89 -6.20 3.36 -12.47
C TRP A 89 -5.19 2.22 -12.28
N PHE A 90 -4.22 2.43 -11.38
CA PHE A 90 -3.24 1.40 -11.02
C PHE A 90 -3.22 1.09 -9.52
N PHE A 91 -3.95 1.83 -8.70
CA PHE A 91 -4.11 1.54 -7.28
C PHE A 91 -5.55 1.82 -6.88
N THR A 92 -6.27 0.76 -6.56
CA THR A 92 -7.70 0.79 -6.23
C THR A 92 -7.94 -0.11 -5.04
N ASP A 93 -8.62 0.39 -4.01
CA ASP A 93 -9.12 -0.39 -2.87
C ASP A 93 -8.11 -1.41 -2.30
N SER A 94 -6.84 -1.01 -2.21
CA SER A 94 -5.73 -1.88 -1.85
C SER A 94 -5.01 -1.33 -0.63
N ASN A 95 -4.50 -2.23 0.19
CA ASN A 95 -4.03 -1.90 1.53
C ASN A 95 -2.62 -2.42 1.78
N ALA A 96 -1.88 -1.71 2.63
CA ALA A 96 -0.66 -2.23 3.23
C ALA A 96 -0.62 -1.93 4.73
N SER A 97 -0.26 -2.94 5.52
CA SER A 97 -0.12 -2.81 6.97
C SER A 97 1.19 -3.39 7.45
N ALA A 98 1.86 -2.67 8.34
CA ALA A 98 3.09 -3.11 8.99
C ALA A 98 3.26 -2.40 10.34
N GLY A 99 4.21 -2.85 11.17
CA GLY A 99 4.68 -2.03 12.28
C GLY A 99 5.21 -0.69 11.78
N TRP A 100 6.10 -0.73 10.79
CA TRP A 100 6.63 0.44 10.09
C TRP A 100 6.56 0.29 8.57
N ILE A 101 6.18 1.37 7.88
CA ILE A 101 6.18 1.43 6.42
C ILE A 101 7.21 2.46 5.96
N GLY A 102 8.13 2.04 5.11
CA GLY A 102 9.11 2.93 4.50
C GLY A 102 8.53 3.78 3.38
N ALA A 103 9.22 3.85 2.26
CA ALA A 103 8.83 4.74 1.17
C ALA A 103 7.73 4.11 0.30
N VAL A 104 6.61 4.81 0.18
CA VAL A 104 5.47 4.46 -0.69
C VAL A 104 5.43 5.37 -1.92
N LYS A 105 5.27 4.78 -3.11
CA LYS A 105 5.08 5.50 -4.37
C LYS A 105 3.88 4.92 -5.13
N LEU A 106 2.83 5.72 -5.28
CA LEU A 106 1.62 5.39 -6.00
C LEU A 106 1.56 6.11 -7.34
N LEU A 107 0.85 5.50 -8.29
CA LEU A 107 0.55 6.09 -9.59
C LEU A 107 -0.90 5.86 -9.91
N ASN A 108 -1.58 6.90 -10.44
CA ASN A 108 -2.97 6.85 -10.87
C ASN A 108 -3.88 6.14 -9.84
N VAL A 109 -3.96 6.70 -8.65
CA VAL A 109 -4.82 6.20 -7.57
C VAL A 109 -6.27 6.46 -7.95
N ASN A 110 -7.13 5.45 -7.84
CA ASN A 110 -8.57 5.67 -7.90
C ASN A 110 -9.04 6.14 -6.53
N PHE A 111 -9.38 7.42 -6.42
CA PHE A 111 -9.92 7.96 -5.18
C PHE A 111 -11.42 7.74 -5.06
N ASP A 112 -12.15 7.41 -6.14
CA ASP A 112 -13.58 7.14 -6.04
C ASP A 112 -13.82 5.72 -5.48
N ASN A 113 -13.72 5.58 -4.15
CA ASN A 113 -13.91 4.30 -3.42
C ASN A 113 -15.12 4.31 -2.49
N LEU A 114 -16.18 5.07 -2.84
CA LEU A 114 -17.49 5.01 -2.17
C LEU A 114 -17.43 5.11 -0.63
N ALA A 115 -16.49 5.89 -0.08
CA ALA A 115 -16.25 6.09 1.36
C ALA A 115 -15.73 4.87 2.16
N ALA A 116 -15.23 3.82 1.51
CA ALA A 116 -14.40 2.82 2.17
C ALA A 116 -12.93 3.26 2.14
N GLY A 117 -12.34 3.55 3.30
CA GLY A 117 -10.94 3.94 3.41
C GLY A 117 -10.00 2.84 2.90
N PHE A 118 -9.04 3.20 2.04
CA PHE A 118 -7.98 2.30 1.58
C PHE A 118 -6.62 2.99 1.70
N GLY A 119 -5.54 2.24 1.87
CA GLY A 119 -4.20 2.85 1.92
C GLY A 119 -3.17 2.16 2.80
N PHE A 120 -2.62 2.89 3.76
CA PHE A 120 -1.42 2.50 4.51
C PHE A 120 -1.63 2.69 6.00
N TRP A 121 -1.40 1.61 6.76
CA TRP A 121 -1.54 1.60 8.22
C TRP A 121 -0.24 1.14 8.87
N ALA A 122 0.25 1.94 9.81
CA ALA A 122 1.39 1.60 10.64
C ALA A 122 0.95 1.39 12.10
N ALA A 123 1.50 0.37 12.75
CA ALA A 123 1.27 0.14 14.19
C ALA A 123 2.19 0.99 15.08
N ASP A 124 3.35 1.40 14.58
CA ASP A 124 4.19 2.35 15.29
C ASP A 124 3.44 3.69 15.33
N THR A 125 3.50 4.36 16.50
CA THR A 125 2.90 5.67 16.77
C THR A 125 3.97 6.70 17.15
N THR A 126 5.24 6.29 17.07
CA THR A 126 6.40 7.14 17.34
C THR A 126 6.57 8.12 16.18
N PRO A 127 6.45 9.44 16.42
CA PRO A 127 6.55 10.46 15.37
C PRO A 127 7.74 10.23 14.44
N ASP A 128 7.48 10.26 13.13
CA ASP A 128 8.47 10.09 12.04
C ASP A 128 8.99 8.65 11.81
N ASN A 129 8.49 7.68 12.59
CA ASN A 129 8.87 6.27 12.54
C ASN A 129 7.69 5.34 12.21
N GLU A 130 6.56 5.84 11.73
CA GLU A 130 5.37 5.03 11.44
C GLU A 130 5.26 4.74 9.95
N ILE A 131 5.18 5.81 9.16
CA ILE A 131 5.21 5.77 7.71
C ILE A 131 6.24 6.81 7.29
N LYS A 132 7.25 6.43 6.48
CA LYS A 132 8.33 7.36 6.14
C LYS A 132 7.89 8.41 5.13
N SER A 133 7.18 7.98 4.09
CA SER A 133 6.61 8.89 3.11
C SER A 133 5.63 8.16 2.19
N VAL A 134 4.54 8.83 1.83
CA VAL A 134 3.66 8.42 0.73
C VAL A 134 3.72 9.47 -0.36
N LYS A 135 3.92 9.07 -1.62
CA LYS A 135 3.89 9.97 -2.78
C LYS A 135 2.94 9.40 -3.81
N TRP A 136 2.07 10.22 -4.37
CA TRP A 136 1.20 9.83 -5.47
C TRP A 136 1.29 10.85 -6.59
N ALA A 137 1.11 10.36 -7.81
CA ALA A 137 1.00 11.19 -8.99
C ALA A 137 0.08 10.53 -10.00
N ASP A 138 -0.69 11.34 -10.68
CA ASP A 138 -1.51 10.93 -11.79
C ASP A 138 -0.84 11.29 -13.11
N LYS A 139 -0.70 10.29 -13.98
CA LYS A 139 -0.06 10.44 -15.29
C LYS A 139 -1.00 10.98 -16.34
N MET A 140 -2.31 10.81 -16.16
CA MET A 140 -3.34 11.30 -17.07
C MET A 140 -3.71 12.75 -16.73
N ASP A 141 -3.81 13.07 -15.44
CA ASP A 141 -4.00 14.43 -14.95
C ASP A 141 -2.84 14.87 -14.06
N LYS A 142 -1.85 15.56 -14.65
CA LYS A 142 -0.63 15.97 -13.94
C LYS A 142 -0.87 17.00 -12.81
N THR A 143 -2.09 17.51 -12.68
CA THR A 143 -2.48 18.37 -11.55
C THR A 143 -2.73 17.55 -10.28
N ILE A 144 -3.14 16.28 -10.42
CA ILE A 144 -3.40 15.37 -9.31
C ILE A 144 -2.08 14.71 -8.89
N LYS A 145 -1.44 15.28 -7.88
CA LYS A 145 -0.22 14.73 -7.26
C LYS A 145 -0.08 15.25 -5.85
N GLY A 146 0.62 14.49 -5.01
CA GLY A 146 0.87 14.91 -3.65
C GLY A 146 1.87 14.04 -2.92
N LYS A 147 2.09 14.39 -1.66
CA LYS A 147 2.92 13.61 -0.75
C LYS A 147 2.43 13.74 0.69
N TRP A 148 2.72 12.72 1.47
CA TRP A 148 2.62 12.69 2.92
C TRP A 148 4.01 12.30 3.49
N PRO A 149 4.48 12.94 4.57
CA PRO A 149 3.91 14.16 5.12
C PRO A 149 3.96 15.31 4.10
N PRO A 150 2.98 16.23 4.14
CA PRO A 150 2.90 17.36 3.21
C PRO A 150 4.13 18.26 3.32
N LYS A 151 4.43 18.99 2.25
CA LYS A 151 5.50 20.00 2.30
C LYS A 151 4.98 21.13 3.20
N ASP A 152 5.81 21.59 4.13
CA ASP A 152 5.54 22.79 4.93
C ASP A 152 4.39 22.64 5.95
N GLY A 153 4.11 21.41 6.42
CA GLY A 153 3.16 21.17 7.52
C GLY A 153 1.68 21.39 7.17
N GLY A 154 1.33 21.45 5.87
CA GLY A 154 -0.06 21.52 5.42
C GLY A 154 -0.90 20.35 5.95
N LEU A 155 -2.24 20.44 5.85
CA LEU A 155 -3.09 19.30 6.17
C LEU A 155 -3.07 18.28 5.02
N PHE A 156 -2.91 17.00 5.35
CA PHE A 156 -3.20 15.92 4.42
C PHE A 156 -4.72 15.81 4.30
N ASN A 157 -5.26 16.29 3.18
CA ASN A 157 -6.69 16.24 2.91
C ASN A 157 -6.90 15.53 1.58
N HIS A 158 -7.01 14.21 1.64
CA HIS A 158 -7.46 13.41 0.50
C HIS A 158 -8.61 12.51 0.98
N PRO A 159 -9.79 12.54 0.34
CA PRO A 159 -11.00 11.94 0.91
C PRO A 159 -10.93 10.41 1.15
N ASP A 160 -10.14 9.67 0.36
CA ASP A 160 -10.23 8.20 0.35
C ASP A 160 -8.91 7.46 0.58
N LEU A 161 -7.76 8.12 0.36
CA LEU A 161 -6.46 7.53 0.66
C LEU A 161 -6.10 7.76 2.12
N GLU A 162 -6.13 6.69 2.90
CA GLU A 162 -5.78 6.72 4.31
C GLU A 162 -4.29 6.48 4.52
N VAL A 163 -3.70 7.31 5.38
CA VAL A 163 -2.33 7.16 5.89
C VAL A 163 -2.44 7.30 7.39
N GLN A 164 -2.55 6.18 8.09
CA GLN A 164 -2.94 6.13 9.50
C GLN A 164 -1.88 5.45 10.37
N MET A 165 -1.83 5.92 11.61
CA MET A 165 -1.07 5.36 12.73
C MET A 165 -2.11 4.81 13.70
N LEU A 166 -1.91 3.57 14.16
CA LEU A 166 -2.92 2.77 14.89
C LEU A 166 -2.54 2.49 16.35
#